data_AF-A0A928PCD6-F1
#
_entry.id   AF-A0A928PCD6-F1
#
_cell.length_a   1.000
_cell.length_b   1.000
_cell.length_c   1.000
_cell.angle_alpha   90.00
_cell.angle_beta   90.00
_cell.angle_gamma   90.00
#
_symmetry.space_group_name_H-M   'P 1'
#
loop_
_entity.id
_entity.type
_entity.pdbx_description
1 polymer ?
#
loop_
_entity_poly.entity_id
_entity_poly.type
_entity_poly.pdbx_seq_one_letter_code
_entity_poly.pdbx_strand_id
1 'polypeptide(L)'
;MKFIKDYALHNGQGVAIDYVVTQKKEGKYFIGQILIYLFIAVCVAAVFAAMSIFIDSFALVAMAGVGLAAPVFLMAYHGTRAICNFDRKYSIFTTNVSMDKTPQTVISFEIVKDKKKKDEDTRYVVYERSMKEADLFAPYTDEYKDKYAAADVKNTIDFRSSVHKNDDIYFALFTEKDGSKTVIIFETVNRVVEKLAYYNKEATVVAKLSR
;
A
#
# COMPACT_ATOMS: atom_id res chain seq x y z
N MET A 1 -16.02 5.98 5.98
CA MET A 1 -16.73 5.82 4.69
C MET A 1 -15.66 5.75 3.59
N LYS A 2 -15.34 4.55 3.08
CA LYS A 2 -14.37 4.36 1.97
C LYS A 2 -15.15 4.53 0.67
N PHE A 3 -14.74 5.48 -0.17
CA PHE A 3 -15.39 5.74 -1.45
C PHE A 3 -15.00 4.66 -2.46
N ILE A 4 -15.97 3.83 -2.87
CA ILE A 4 -15.88 3.04 -4.11
C ILE A 4 -16.16 4.05 -5.23
N LYS A 5 -15.20 4.26 -6.13
CA LYS A 5 -15.42 5.04 -7.34
C LYS A 5 -15.21 4.12 -8.53
N ASP A 6 -16.30 3.80 -9.21
CA ASP A 6 -16.25 3.17 -10.52
C ASP A 6 -15.74 4.23 -11.51
N TYR A 7 -14.45 4.17 -11.85
CA TYR A 7 -13.90 4.97 -12.94
C TYR A 7 -13.95 4.13 -14.23
N ALA A 8 -14.90 4.45 -15.10
CA ALA A 8 -14.80 4.06 -16.50
C ALA A 8 -13.67 4.89 -17.13
N LEU A 9 -12.45 4.35 -17.17
CA LEU A 9 -11.34 4.99 -17.88
C LEU A 9 -11.61 4.89 -19.39
N HIS A 10 -12.04 6.01 -19.98
CA HIS A 10 -12.00 6.24 -21.42
C HIS A 10 -10.53 6.38 -21.85
N ASN A 11 -9.90 5.25 -22.15
CA ASN A 11 -8.76 5.15 -23.08
C ASN A 11 -8.53 3.68 -23.41
N GLY A 12 -9.28 3.16 -24.38
CA GLY A 12 -8.96 1.91 -25.07
C GLY A 12 -8.85 0.63 -24.25
N GLN A 13 -9.20 0.62 -22.96
CA GLN A 13 -9.16 -0.57 -22.10
C GLN A 13 -10.57 -0.89 -21.58
N GLY A 14 -10.94 -2.18 -21.55
CA GLY A 14 -12.26 -2.63 -21.12
C GLY A 14 -12.62 -2.22 -19.69
N VAL A 15 -13.86 -2.50 -19.27
CA VAL A 15 -14.39 -2.18 -17.94
C VAL A 15 -13.38 -2.53 -16.84
N ALA A 16 -12.85 -1.50 -16.18
CA ALA A 16 -11.91 -1.61 -15.07
C ALA A 16 -12.67 -1.43 -13.75
N ILE A 17 -12.43 -2.30 -12.78
CA ILE A 17 -12.93 -2.12 -11.42
C ILE A 17 -11.74 -1.74 -10.53
N ASP A 18 -11.83 -0.56 -9.93
CA ASP A 18 -10.78 0.02 -9.12
C ASP A 18 -11.13 -0.05 -7.62
N TYR A 19 -10.21 -0.61 -6.84
CA TYR A 19 -10.33 -0.68 -5.38
C TYR A 19 -9.17 0.04 -4.73
N VAL A 20 -9.47 1.09 -3.97
CA VAL A 20 -8.46 1.89 -3.28
C VAL A 20 -8.58 1.69 -1.77
N VAL A 21 -7.45 1.33 -1.17
CA VAL A 21 -7.27 1.13 0.25
C VAL A 21 -6.20 2.09 0.75
N THR A 22 -6.60 3.12 1.48
CA THR A 22 -5.64 3.96 2.20
C THR A 22 -4.98 3.16 3.30
N GLN A 23 -3.65 3.08 3.27
CA GLN A 23 -2.88 2.47 4.35
C GLN A 23 -2.83 3.41 5.55
N LYS A 24 -3.07 2.88 6.75
CA LYS A 24 -2.81 3.57 8.00
C LYS A 24 -1.31 3.54 8.30
N LYS A 25 -0.80 4.60 8.93
CA LYS A 25 0.61 4.69 9.36
C LYS A 25 0.92 3.62 10.41
N GLU A 26 1.43 2.47 9.98
CA GLU A 26 1.69 1.32 10.86
C GLU A 26 3.04 0.66 10.54
N GLY A 27 3.60 -0.03 11.54
CA GLY A 27 4.83 -0.81 11.41
C GLY A 27 6.07 0.04 11.09
N LYS A 28 6.85 -0.40 10.10
CA LYS A 28 8.16 0.18 9.74
C LYS A 28 8.10 1.69 9.44
N TYR A 29 7.00 2.16 8.83
CA TYR A 29 6.83 3.57 8.49
C TYR A 29 6.55 4.46 9.69
N PHE A 30 5.80 3.95 10.68
CA PHE A 30 5.57 4.66 11.94
C PHE A 30 6.86 4.75 12.77
N ILE A 31 7.59 3.64 12.88
CA ILE A 31 8.89 3.60 13.57
C ILE A 31 9.87 4.55 12.89
N GLY A 32 9.97 4.53 11.55
CA GLY A 32 10.82 5.46 10.81
C GLY A 32 10.47 6.93 11.06
N GLN A 33 9.19 7.28 11.10
CA GLN A 33 8.75 8.64 11.43
C GLN A 33 9.17 9.05 12.86
N ILE A 34 9.03 8.15 13.84
CA ILE A 34 9.47 8.40 15.22
C ILE A 34 10.99 8.60 15.28
N LEU A 35 11.77 7.75 14.61
CA LEU A 35 13.23 7.85 14.61
C LEU A 35 13.71 9.17 14.01
N ILE A 36 13.06 9.64 12.94
CA ILE A 36 13.35 10.96 12.34
C ILE A 36 13.07 12.08 13.35
N TYR A 37 11.94 12.02 14.07
CA TYR A 37 11.62 13.03 15.08
C TYR A 37 12.57 13.01 16.28
N LEU A 38 12.98 11.83 16.74
CA LEU A 38 13.98 11.69 17.80
C LEU A 38 15.32 12.26 17.37
N PHE A 39 15.78 11.94 16.15
CA PHE A 39 17.02 12.50 15.60
C PHE A 39 16.97 14.02 15.54
N ILE A 40 15.87 14.60 15.04
CA ILE A 40 15.68 16.05 15.00
C ILE A 40 15.68 16.66 16.40
N ALA A 41 15.00 16.03 17.37
CA ALA A 41 14.97 16.50 18.75
C ALA A 41 16.38 16.53 19.37
N VAL A 42 17.20 15.52 19.12
CA VAL A 42 18.61 15.47 19.56
C VAL A 42 19.42 16.59 18.92
N CYS A 43 19.27 16.82 17.60
CA CYS A 43 19.95 17.91 16.91
C CYS A 43 19.55 19.29 17.46
N VAL A 44 18.26 19.52 17.72
CA VAL A 44 17.76 20.77 18.32
C VAL A 44 18.32 20.95 19.72
N ALA A 45 18.34 19.89 20.55
CA ALA A 45 18.91 19.94 21.89
C ALA A 45 20.42 20.25 21.87
N ALA A 46 21.17 19.68 20.93
CA ALA A 46 22.59 19.96 20.77
C ALA A 46 22.87 21.42 20.39
N VAL A 47 22.08 21.99 19.47
CA VAL A 47 22.15 23.41 19.11
C VAL A 47 21.81 24.29 20.31
N PHE A 48 20.77 23.94 21.08
CA PHE A 48 20.39 24.69 22.27
C PHE A 48 21.49 24.68 23.35
N ALA A 49 22.10 23.53 23.59
CA ALA A 49 23.22 23.39 24.51
C ALA A 49 24.43 24.23 24.05
N ALA A 50 24.75 24.21 22.76
CA ALA A 50 25.82 25.03 22.20
C ALA A 50 25.53 26.53 22.35
N MET A 51 24.30 26.99 22.08
CA MET A 51 23.92 28.40 22.23
C MET A 51 23.99 28.88 23.68
N SER A 52 23.71 27.99 24.64
CA SER A 52 23.76 28.29 26.07
C SER A 52 25.19 28.53 26.58
N ILE A 53 26.22 28.14 25.82
CA ILE A 53 27.63 28.43 26.12
C ILE A 53 27.99 29.88 25.77
N PHE A 54 27.33 30.47 24.76
CA PHE A 54 27.68 31.78 24.22
C PHE A 54 26.71 32.90 24.63
N ILE A 55 25.55 32.55 25.19
CA ILE A 55 24.48 33.49 25.53
C ILE A 55 24.06 33.24 26.97
N ASP A 56 24.35 34.19 27.86
CA ASP A 56 24.01 34.11 29.29
C ASP A 56 22.51 34.28 29.56
N SER A 57 21.76 34.81 28.60
CA SER A 57 20.31 35.01 28.72
C SER A 57 19.54 33.78 28.25
N PHE A 58 19.05 33.01 29.22
CA PHE A 58 18.15 31.88 28.97
C PHE A 58 16.94 32.25 28.11
N ALA A 59 16.36 33.44 28.31
CA ALA A 59 15.20 33.90 27.53
C ALA A 59 15.55 34.09 26.03
N LEU A 60 16.76 34.59 25.74
CA LEU A 60 17.21 34.81 24.37
C LEU A 60 17.55 33.49 23.67
N VAL A 61 18.16 32.54 24.41
CA VAL A 61 18.38 31.17 23.93
C VAL A 61 17.05 30.44 23.69
N ALA A 62 16.07 30.58 24.58
CA ALA A 62 14.74 29.99 24.44
C ALA A 62 13.99 30.51 23.20
N MET A 63 13.97 31.84 22.98
CA MET A 63 13.32 32.41 21.79
C MET A 63 13.99 31.98 20.48
N ALA A 64 15.32 31.97 20.43
CA ALA A 64 16.04 31.51 19.25
C ALA A 64 15.86 30.00 19.02
N GLY A 65 15.85 29.20 20.10
CA GLY A 65 15.60 27.77 20.07
C GLY A 65 14.22 27.43 19.52
N VAL A 66 13.17 28.11 19.97
CA VAL A 66 11.80 27.93 19.46
C VAL A 66 11.71 28.37 18.00
N GLY A 67 12.32 29.51 17.65
CA GLY A 67 12.35 30.04 16.27
C GLY A 67 13.03 29.11 15.28
N LEU A 68 14.06 28.37 15.69
CA LEU A 68 14.75 27.38 14.86
C LEU A 68 14.05 26.01 14.88
N ALA A 69 13.52 25.57 16.02
CA ALA A 69 12.90 24.25 16.14
C ALA A 69 11.58 24.16 15.35
N ALA A 70 10.71 25.16 15.46
CA ALA A 70 9.40 25.15 14.81
C ALA A 70 9.43 24.90 13.28
N PRO A 71 10.25 25.62 12.47
CA PRO A 71 10.34 25.36 11.03
C PRO A 71 10.95 23.99 10.71
N VAL A 72 11.92 23.51 11.51
CA VAL A 72 12.52 22.19 11.31
C VAL A 72 11.50 21.07 11.55
N PHE A 73 10.70 21.17 12.62
CA PHE A 73 9.63 20.21 12.90
C PHE A 73 8.52 20.28 11.85
N LEU A 74 8.17 21.46 11.33
CA LEU A 74 7.21 21.59 10.22
C LEU A 74 7.72 20.93 8.94
N MET A 75 8.97 21.18 8.55
CA MET A 75 9.59 20.53 7.38
C MET A 75 9.60 19.01 7.53
N ALA A 76 9.97 18.51 8.71
CA ALA A 76 9.95 17.08 9.00
C ALA A 76 8.53 16.50 8.97
N TYR A 77 7.54 17.21 9.48
CA TYR A 77 6.14 16.81 9.42
C TYR A 77 5.65 16.68 7.97
N HIS A 78 5.93 17.68 7.13
CA HIS A 78 5.54 17.64 5.72
C HIS A 78 6.29 16.56 4.93
N GLY A 79 7.60 16.40 5.15
CA GLY A 79 8.40 15.37 4.49
C GLY A 79 7.99 13.95 4.87
N THR A 80 7.84 13.69 6.17
CA THR A 80 7.41 12.36 6.66
C THR A 80 5.99 12.01 6.25
N ARG A 81 5.10 13.01 6.08
CA ARG A 81 3.74 12.77 5.59
C ARG A 81 3.72 12.14 4.20
N ALA A 82 4.60 12.55 3.29
CA ALA A 82 4.69 11.98 1.94
C ALA A 82 5.22 10.54 1.95
N ILE A 83 6.09 10.20 2.89
CA ILE A 83 6.68 8.86 3.02
C ILE A 83 5.70 7.89 3.68
N CYS A 84 4.92 8.36 4.66
CA CYS A 84 4.09 7.51 5.51
C CYS A 84 2.63 7.39 5.06
N ASN A 85 2.14 8.26 4.17
CA ASN A 85 0.75 8.23 3.71
C ASN A 85 0.68 7.98 2.20
N PHE A 86 0.59 6.71 1.82
CA PHE A 86 0.30 6.31 0.44
C PHE A 86 -0.97 5.47 0.38
N ASP A 87 -1.68 5.57 -0.74
CA ASP A 87 -2.85 4.74 -1.01
C ASP A 87 -2.40 3.49 -1.76
N ARG A 88 -2.93 2.35 -1.36
CA ARG A 88 -2.72 1.08 -2.05
C ARG A 88 -3.94 0.83 -2.90
N LYS A 89 -3.76 0.75 -4.21
CA LYS A 89 -4.85 0.51 -5.16
C LYS A 89 -4.65 -0.88 -5.76
N TYR A 90 -5.72 -1.62 -5.96
CA TYR A 90 -5.69 -2.72 -6.91
C TYR A 90 -6.83 -2.57 -7.91
N SER A 91 -6.60 -3.01 -9.13
CA SER A 91 -7.55 -2.91 -10.23
C SER A 91 -7.66 -4.24 -10.97
N ILE A 92 -8.87 -4.55 -11.41
CA ILE A 92 -9.14 -5.68 -12.30
C ILE A 92 -9.61 -5.09 -13.63
N PHE A 93 -8.86 -5.34 -14.70
CA PHE A 93 -9.19 -4.85 -16.04
C PHE A 93 -8.88 -5.90 -17.09
N THR A 94 -9.54 -5.79 -18.24
CA THR A 94 -9.25 -6.66 -19.39
C THR A 94 -8.38 -5.90 -20.37
N THR A 95 -7.22 -6.48 -20.68
CA THR A 95 -6.30 -5.92 -21.66
C THR A 95 -6.89 -6.04 -23.06
N ASN A 96 -7.09 -4.91 -23.72
CA ASN A 96 -7.40 -4.88 -25.14
C ASN A 96 -6.08 -4.97 -25.89
N VAL A 97 -5.59 -6.20 -26.05
CA VAL A 97 -4.37 -6.45 -26.81
C VAL A 97 -4.73 -6.48 -28.29
N SER A 98 -3.82 -6.01 -29.16
CA SER A 98 -3.96 -6.04 -30.62
C SER A 98 -4.40 -7.42 -31.14
N MET A 99 -5.03 -7.45 -32.32
CA MET A 99 -5.81 -8.57 -32.91
C MET A 99 -5.22 -10.00 -32.82
N ASP A 100 -3.93 -10.17 -32.55
CA ASP A 100 -3.25 -11.47 -32.46
C ASP A 100 -3.19 -12.09 -31.04
N LYS A 101 -3.62 -11.39 -29.99
CA LYS A 101 -3.59 -11.91 -28.61
C LYS A 101 -4.99 -11.96 -28.00
N THR A 102 -5.34 -13.11 -27.44
CA THR A 102 -6.59 -13.26 -26.70
C THR A 102 -6.63 -12.26 -25.54
N PRO A 103 -7.73 -11.50 -25.36
CA PRO A 103 -7.85 -10.57 -24.25
C PRO A 103 -7.71 -11.32 -22.93
N GLN A 104 -6.83 -10.83 -22.05
CA GLN A 104 -6.61 -11.41 -20.73
C GLN A 104 -7.09 -10.43 -19.66
N THR A 105 -7.84 -10.95 -18.68
CA THR A 105 -8.23 -10.21 -17.49
C THR A 105 -7.10 -10.29 -16.47
N VAL A 106 -6.61 -9.12 -16.09
CA VAL A 106 -5.42 -8.90 -15.29
C VAL A 106 -5.84 -8.28 -13.95
N ILE A 107 -5.17 -8.69 -12.88
CA ILE A 107 -5.22 -8.02 -11.58
C ILE A 107 -3.90 -7.27 -11.38
N SER A 108 -3.99 -5.97 -11.09
CA SER A 108 -2.85 -5.08 -10.92
C SER A 108 -2.89 -4.44 -9.54
N PHE A 109 -1.74 -4.38 -8.87
CA PHE A 109 -1.55 -3.85 -7.53
C PHE A 109 -0.58 -2.68 -7.58
N GLU A 110 -1.02 -1.51 -7.13
CA GLU A 110 -0.35 -0.22 -7.31
C GLU A 110 -0.21 0.56 -6.01
N ILE A 111 0.90 1.30 -5.86
CA ILE A 111 1.09 2.24 -4.76
C ILE A 111 0.96 3.68 -5.27
N VAL A 112 -0.05 4.40 -4.79
CA VAL A 112 -0.27 5.81 -5.09
C VAL A 112 0.37 6.66 -4.00
N LYS A 113 1.57 7.19 -4.27
CA LYS A 113 2.39 7.95 -3.30
C LYS A 113 1.96 9.41 -3.11
N ASP A 114 1.26 10.01 -4.07
CA ASP A 114 0.85 11.41 -3.98
C ASP A 114 -0.66 11.55 -4.24
N LYS A 115 -1.40 12.02 -3.23
CA LYS A 115 -2.84 12.29 -3.37
C LYS A 115 -3.12 13.59 -4.12
N LYS A 116 -2.12 14.48 -4.21
CA LYS A 116 -2.27 15.83 -4.80
C LYS A 116 -1.74 15.90 -6.22
N LYS A 117 -0.66 15.17 -6.54
CA LYS A 117 -0.24 14.93 -7.92
C LYS A 117 -0.85 13.64 -8.43
N LYS A 118 -2.07 13.77 -8.92
CA LYS A 118 -2.68 12.80 -9.83
C LYS A 118 -1.99 12.95 -11.19
N ASP A 119 -0.67 12.75 -11.25
CA ASP A 119 0.00 12.53 -12.54
C ASP A 119 -0.58 11.21 -13.05
N GLU A 120 -1.59 11.30 -13.91
CA GLU A 120 -2.33 10.16 -14.44
C GLU A 120 -1.42 9.18 -15.20
N ASP A 121 -0.20 9.62 -15.56
CA ASP A 121 0.77 8.84 -16.34
C ASP A 121 1.77 8.01 -15.53
N THR A 122 1.96 8.23 -14.22
CA THR A 122 2.96 7.45 -13.46
C THR A 122 2.31 6.40 -12.56
N ARG A 123 1.96 5.25 -13.16
CA ARG A 123 1.50 4.06 -12.41
C ARG A 123 2.70 3.36 -11.75
N TYR A 124 2.78 3.42 -10.41
CA TYR A 124 3.73 2.59 -9.64
C TYR A 124 3.14 1.21 -9.40
N VAL A 125 3.17 0.38 -10.45
CA VAL A 125 2.73 -1.02 -10.39
C VAL A 125 3.75 -1.83 -9.58
N VAL A 126 3.26 -2.46 -8.51
CA VAL A 126 4.03 -3.34 -7.63
C VAL A 126 3.95 -4.78 -8.11
N TYR A 127 2.77 -5.19 -8.58
CA TYR A 127 2.54 -6.53 -9.09
C TYR A 127 1.40 -6.52 -10.10
N GLU A 128 1.55 -7.25 -11.20
CA GLU A 128 0.53 -7.37 -12.23
C GLU A 128 0.61 -8.75 -12.91
N ARG A 129 -0.51 -9.49 -12.89
CA ARG A 129 -0.60 -10.83 -13.48
C ARG A 129 -1.99 -11.13 -14.00
N SER A 130 -2.06 -12.08 -14.93
CA SER A 130 -3.34 -12.64 -15.38
C SER A 130 -4.03 -13.35 -14.22
N MET A 131 -5.33 -13.13 -14.07
CA MET A 131 -6.09 -13.80 -13.01
C MET A 131 -6.14 -15.32 -13.20
N LYS A 132 -5.98 -15.80 -14.44
CA LYS A 132 -5.92 -17.24 -14.75
C LYS A 132 -4.63 -17.90 -14.30
N GLU A 133 -3.57 -17.12 -14.07
CA GLU A 133 -2.27 -17.62 -13.60
C GLU A 133 -2.20 -17.72 -12.08
N ALA A 134 -3.25 -17.30 -11.36
CA ALA A 134 -3.31 -17.47 -9.92
C ALA A 134 -3.53 -18.95 -9.56
N ASP A 135 -2.72 -19.45 -8.65
CA ASP A 135 -2.85 -20.81 -8.11
C ASP A 135 -3.99 -20.89 -7.09
N LEU A 136 -4.21 -19.80 -6.34
CA LEU A 136 -5.24 -19.74 -5.32
C LEU A 136 -5.64 -18.29 -5.02
N PHE A 137 -6.94 -18.05 -4.96
CA PHE A 137 -7.56 -16.92 -4.28
C PHE A 137 -8.39 -17.46 -3.13
N ALA A 138 -8.05 -17.12 -1.89
CA ALA A 138 -8.77 -17.63 -0.73
C ALA A 138 -8.83 -16.62 0.42
N PRO A 139 -9.78 -16.76 1.35
CA PRO A 139 -9.83 -15.96 2.57
C PRO A 139 -8.52 -16.07 3.35
N TYR A 140 -8.03 -14.95 3.87
CA TYR A 140 -6.83 -14.91 4.71
C TYR A 140 -7.16 -15.36 6.14
N THR A 141 -7.25 -16.68 6.32
CA THR A 141 -7.63 -17.36 7.57
C THR A 141 -6.60 -18.41 7.95
N ASP A 142 -6.64 -18.90 9.18
CA ASP A 142 -5.69 -19.93 9.64
C ASP A 142 -5.81 -21.25 8.86
N GLU A 143 -6.97 -21.54 8.25
CA GLU A 143 -7.20 -22.72 7.41
C GLU A 143 -6.21 -22.80 6.24
N TYR A 144 -5.81 -21.66 5.68
CA TYR A 144 -4.92 -21.58 4.51
C TYR A 144 -3.50 -21.13 4.86
N LYS A 145 -3.14 -21.13 6.15
CA LYS A 145 -1.84 -20.64 6.60
C LYS A 145 -0.67 -21.42 6.03
N ASP A 146 -0.85 -22.71 5.80
CA ASP A 146 0.11 -23.58 5.12
C ASP A 146 0.37 -23.15 3.66
N LYS A 147 -0.52 -22.38 3.04
CA LYS A 147 -0.37 -21.86 1.69
C LYS A 147 0.35 -20.53 1.66
N TYR A 148 -0.10 -19.56 2.46
CA TYR A 148 0.44 -18.20 2.40
C TYR A 148 1.69 -17.98 3.26
N ALA A 149 1.97 -18.89 4.20
CA ALA A 149 3.19 -18.89 5.01
C ALA A 149 4.09 -20.10 4.71
N ALA A 150 3.93 -20.70 3.53
CA ALA A 150 4.76 -21.81 3.07
C ALA A 150 6.23 -21.37 2.92
N ALA A 151 7.16 -22.31 3.10
CA ALA A 151 8.60 -22.02 3.05
C ALA A 151 9.10 -21.58 1.66
N ASP A 152 8.35 -21.91 0.60
CA ASP A 152 8.62 -21.54 -0.78
C ASP A 152 8.04 -20.16 -1.17
N VAL A 153 7.36 -19.48 -0.24
CA VAL A 153 6.92 -18.09 -0.41
C VAL A 153 8.13 -17.16 -0.23
N LYS A 154 8.60 -16.61 -1.34
CA LYS A 154 9.75 -15.70 -1.37
C LYS A 154 9.33 -14.24 -1.19
N ASN A 155 8.16 -13.89 -1.70
CA ASN A 155 7.63 -12.52 -1.67
C ASN A 155 6.24 -12.50 -1.04
N THR A 156 6.04 -11.61 -0.06
CA THR A 156 4.72 -11.30 0.49
C THR A 156 4.45 -9.83 0.31
N ILE A 157 3.39 -9.52 -0.41
CA ILE A 157 2.96 -8.16 -0.74
C ILE A 157 1.64 -7.90 -0.01
N ASP A 158 1.70 -7.13 1.07
CA ASP A 158 0.51 -6.76 1.83
C ASP A 158 -0.11 -5.50 1.21
N PHE A 159 -1.41 -5.55 0.90
CA PHE A 159 -2.26 -4.50 0.35
C PHE A 159 -3.44 -4.13 1.28
N ARG A 160 -3.39 -4.56 2.55
CA ARG A 160 -4.36 -4.18 3.57
C ARG A 160 -4.14 -2.74 4.03
N SER A 161 -5.19 -2.11 4.55
CA SER A 161 -5.10 -0.78 5.20
C SER A 161 -4.33 -0.84 6.51
N SER A 162 -4.33 -2.00 7.17
CA SER A 162 -3.69 -2.24 8.46
C SER A 162 -3.32 -3.71 8.57
N VAL A 163 -2.21 -4.00 9.23
CA VAL A 163 -1.77 -5.39 9.48
C VAL A 163 -2.66 -6.11 10.50
N HIS A 164 -3.39 -5.34 11.32
CA HIS A 164 -4.34 -5.85 12.31
C HIS A 164 -5.75 -6.04 11.74
N LYS A 165 -5.98 -5.65 10.49
CA LYS A 165 -7.26 -5.89 9.83
C LYS A 165 -7.32 -7.35 9.37
N ASN A 166 -8.33 -8.06 9.89
CA ASN A 166 -8.56 -9.47 9.61
C ASN A 166 -9.90 -9.73 8.88
N ASP A 167 -10.81 -8.76 8.86
CA ASP A 167 -12.10 -8.90 8.18
C ASP A 167 -12.00 -8.56 6.69
N ASP A 168 -12.75 -9.31 5.88
CA ASP A 168 -12.81 -9.17 4.41
C ASP A 168 -11.44 -9.18 3.72
N ILE A 169 -10.54 -10.01 4.21
CA ILE A 169 -9.19 -10.15 3.65
C ILE A 169 -9.10 -11.44 2.86
N TYR A 170 -8.60 -11.33 1.64
CA TYR A 170 -8.20 -12.46 0.81
C TYR A 170 -6.69 -12.44 0.60
N PHE A 171 -6.13 -13.57 0.23
CA PHE A 171 -4.82 -13.63 -0.39
C PHE A 171 -4.91 -14.25 -1.79
N ALA A 172 -4.00 -13.81 -2.65
CA ALA A 172 -3.72 -14.42 -3.93
C ALA A 172 -2.34 -15.10 -3.87
N LEU A 173 -2.26 -16.30 -4.44
CA LEU A 173 -1.04 -17.06 -4.57
C LEU A 173 -0.68 -17.18 -6.05
N PHE A 174 0.56 -16.84 -6.38
CA PHE A 174 1.11 -16.99 -7.71
C PHE A 174 2.44 -17.72 -7.65
N THR A 175 2.58 -18.76 -8.45
CA THR A 175 3.86 -19.42 -8.70
C THR A 175 4.60 -18.67 -9.80
N GLU A 176 5.79 -18.19 -9.47
CA GLU A 176 6.67 -17.47 -10.37
C GLU A 176 7.40 -18.44 -11.30
N LYS A 177 8.00 -17.89 -12.37
CA LYS A 177 8.73 -18.69 -13.38
C LYS A 177 9.93 -19.46 -12.80
N ASP A 178 10.49 -18.99 -11.69
CA ASP A 178 11.59 -19.65 -10.97
C ASP A 178 11.09 -20.72 -9.99
N GLY A 179 9.78 -20.99 -9.95
CA GLY A 179 9.13 -21.93 -9.03
C GLY A 179 8.91 -21.37 -7.63
N SER A 180 9.37 -20.15 -7.33
CA SER A 180 9.06 -19.48 -6.06
C SER A 180 7.62 -18.98 -6.02
N LYS A 181 7.08 -18.74 -4.82
CA LYS A 181 5.72 -18.22 -4.67
C LYS A 181 5.71 -16.76 -4.24
N THR A 182 4.79 -16.01 -4.84
CA THR A 182 4.40 -14.67 -4.41
C THR A 182 3.01 -14.72 -3.80
N VAL A 183 2.87 -14.20 -2.58
CA VAL A 183 1.60 -14.05 -1.87
C VAL A 183 1.22 -12.58 -1.84
N ILE A 184 -0.03 -12.28 -2.20
CA ILE A 184 -0.57 -10.91 -2.13
C ILE A 184 -1.78 -10.92 -1.20
N ILE A 185 -1.71 -10.17 -0.11
CA ILE A 185 -2.79 -10.09 0.88
C ILE A 185 -3.56 -8.79 0.64
N PHE A 186 -4.88 -8.83 0.42
CA PHE A 186 -5.64 -7.62 0.07
C PHE A 186 -7.05 -7.61 0.67
N GLU A 187 -7.57 -6.40 0.92
CA GLU A 187 -8.97 -6.23 1.31
C GLU A 187 -9.87 -6.41 0.10
N THR A 188 -10.95 -7.16 0.25
CA THR A 188 -11.87 -7.49 -0.82
C THR A 188 -13.32 -7.21 -0.42
N VAL A 189 -14.22 -7.29 -1.38
CA VAL A 189 -15.68 -7.17 -1.22
C VAL A 189 -16.35 -8.26 -2.05
N ASN A 190 -17.61 -8.59 -1.76
CA ASN A 190 -18.32 -9.68 -2.45
C ASN A 190 -18.24 -9.58 -3.99
N ARG A 191 -18.39 -8.37 -4.56
CA ARG A 191 -18.26 -8.11 -6.01
C ARG A 191 -16.90 -8.50 -6.61
N VAL A 192 -15.81 -8.36 -5.83
CA VAL A 192 -14.47 -8.77 -6.27
C VAL A 192 -14.36 -10.28 -6.27
N VAL A 193 -14.81 -10.94 -5.20
CA VAL A 193 -14.79 -12.40 -5.08
C VAL A 193 -15.58 -13.05 -6.22
N GLU A 194 -16.75 -12.50 -6.56
CA GLU A 194 -17.53 -12.93 -7.73
C GLU A 194 -16.73 -12.83 -9.04
N LYS A 195 -15.94 -11.77 -9.22
CA LYS A 195 -15.06 -11.61 -10.39
C LYS A 195 -13.87 -12.56 -10.37
N LEU A 196 -13.25 -12.78 -9.22
CA LEU A 196 -12.20 -13.80 -9.05
C LEU A 196 -12.73 -15.16 -9.49
N ALA A 197 -13.89 -15.56 -8.97
CA ALA A 197 -14.53 -16.84 -9.29
C ALA A 197 -15.00 -16.90 -10.76
N TYR A 198 -15.41 -15.78 -11.35
CA TYR A 198 -15.80 -15.74 -12.76
C TYR A 198 -14.61 -16.00 -13.70
N TYR A 199 -13.45 -15.41 -13.42
CA TYR A 199 -12.28 -15.51 -14.30
C TYR A 199 -11.37 -16.71 -13.98
N ASN A 200 -11.38 -17.21 -12.74
CA ASN A 200 -10.61 -18.35 -12.30
C ASN A 200 -11.34 -19.14 -11.20
N LYS A 201 -12.40 -19.86 -11.60
CA LYS A 201 -13.29 -20.58 -10.67
C LYS A 201 -12.57 -21.66 -9.88
N GLU A 202 -11.69 -22.41 -10.51
CA GLU A 202 -11.01 -23.58 -9.91
C GLU A 202 -10.01 -23.16 -8.83
N ALA A 203 -9.37 -22.00 -9.00
CA ALA A 203 -8.45 -21.45 -8.02
C ALA A 203 -9.13 -20.55 -6.98
N THR A 204 -10.43 -20.27 -7.06
CA THR A 204 -11.09 -19.30 -6.16
C THR A 204 -11.97 -19.97 -5.11
N VAL A 205 -11.63 -19.79 -3.84
CA VAL A 205 -12.50 -20.12 -2.72
C VAL A 205 -13.46 -18.96 -2.48
N VAL A 206 -14.75 -19.21 -2.68
CA VAL A 206 -15.80 -18.20 -2.47
C VAL A 206 -16.30 -18.27 -1.04
N ALA A 207 -16.03 -17.23 -0.26
CA ALA A 207 -16.58 -17.02 1.07
C ALA A 207 -17.38 -15.72 1.13
N LYS A 208 -18.47 -15.72 1.90
CA LYS A 208 -19.31 -14.54 2.10
C LYS A 208 -18.56 -13.50 2.93
N LEU A 209 -18.46 -12.29 2.40
CA LEU A 209 -17.83 -11.15 3.07
C LEU A 209 -18.87 -10.24 3.71
N SER A 210 -18.45 -9.50 4.72
CA SER A 210 -19.29 -8.52 5.40
C SER A 210 -19.57 -7.27 4.55
N ARG A 211 -18.79 -7.07 3.49
CA ARG A 211 -18.84 -5.90 2.58
C ARG A 211 -19.07 -6.26 1.12
#